data_AF-A0A6B3F785-F1
#
_entry.id   AF-A0A6B3F785-F1
#
_cell.length_a   1.000
_cell.length_b   1.000
_cell.length_c   1.000
_cell.angle_alpha   90.00
_cell.angle_beta   90.00
_cell.angle_gamma   90.00
#
_symmetry.space_group_name_H-M   'P 1'
#
loop_
_entity.id
_entity.type
_entity.pdbx_description
1 polymer ?
#
loop_
_entity_poly.entity_id
_entity_poly.type
_entity_poly.pdbx_seq_one_letter_code
_entity_poly.pdbx_strand_id
1 'polypeptide(L)'
;FAKVLLAVFFASYLAANREALRHTGRRLLWTRLPSARVIGPVLMVWLLSVGVLVLERDLGTSLLFFGLFVVLLYVATGRTGWIAAGLVLAALGAWAVGSLEPHVHQRVEDWLHPFASIDAGEGPGQLAQSLFAFAAGGFTGTGLGAGHSVLIGFATKSDFILATAGEELGLAG
;
A
#
# COMPACT_ATOMS: atom_id res chain seq x y z
N PHE A 1 16.19 -7.56 -3.62
CA PHE A 1 17.40 -7.07 -2.92
C PHE A 1 17.33 -5.58 -2.56
N ALA A 2 16.97 -4.69 -3.50
CA ALA A 2 16.86 -3.24 -3.26
C ALA A 2 15.98 -2.86 -2.04
N LYS A 3 14.84 -3.56 -1.84
CA LYS A 3 13.95 -3.42 -0.66
C LYS A 3 14.68 -3.51 0.68
N VAL A 4 15.50 -4.52 0.84
CA VAL A 4 16.25 -4.76 2.08
C VAL A 4 17.35 -3.72 2.26
N LEU A 5 18.08 -3.38 1.20
CA LEU A 5 19.17 -2.40 1.26
C LEU A 5 18.67 -1.00 1.64
N LEU A 6 17.59 -0.54 1.02
CA LEU A 6 16.97 0.74 1.34
C LEU A 6 16.42 0.76 2.77
N ALA A 7 15.79 -0.32 3.24
CA ALA A 7 15.33 -0.43 4.62
C ALA A 7 16.49 -0.34 5.62
N VAL A 8 17.58 -1.07 5.39
CA VAL A 8 18.78 -1.03 6.23
C VAL A 8 19.45 0.34 6.20
N PHE A 9 19.53 0.99 5.03
CA PHE A 9 20.05 2.35 4.90
C PHE A 9 19.24 3.35 5.72
N PHE A 10 17.91 3.37 5.57
CA PHE A 10 17.07 4.30 6.33
C PHE A 10 17.16 4.05 7.83
N ALA A 11 17.11 2.78 8.25
CA ALA A 11 17.20 2.41 9.66
C ALA A 11 18.57 2.83 10.27
N SER A 12 19.68 2.51 9.61
CA SER A 12 21.02 2.85 10.09
C SER A 12 21.25 4.36 10.14
N TYR A 13 20.84 5.10 9.11
CA TYR A 13 21.00 6.54 9.07
C TYR A 13 20.16 7.25 10.15
N LEU A 14 18.88 6.89 10.32
CA LEU A 14 18.03 7.49 11.34
C LEU A 14 18.48 7.13 12.75
N ALA A 15 18.94 5.89 12.98
CA ALA A 15 19.47 5.47 14.27
C ALA A 15 20.74 6.24 14.65
N ALA A 16 21.66 6.42 13.70
CA ALA A 16 22.89 7.20 13.91
C ALA A 16 22.61 8.69 14.22
N ASN A 17 21.51 9.25 13.70
CA ASN A 17 21.16 10.66 13.86
C ASN A 17 20.00 10.90 14.86
N ARG A 18 19.63 9.88 15.66
CA ARG A 18 18.46 9.93 16.56
C ARG A 18 18.49 11.11 17.54
N GLU A 19 19.67 11.45 18.07
CA GLU A 19 19.80 12.49 19.10
C GLU A 19 19.66 13.90 18.50
N ALA A 20 20.20 14.11 17.30
CA ALA A 20 20.04 15.34 16.54
C ALA A 20 18.57 15.57 16.13
N LEU A 21 17.82 14.50 15.84
CA LEU A 21 16.40 14.52 15.49
C LEU A 21 15.49 14.80 16.69
N ARG A 22 15.89 14.37 17.90
CA ARG A 22 15.11 14.58 19.14
C ARG A 22 15.24 15.99 19.70
N HIS A 23 16.44 16.57 19.69
CA HIS A 23 16.74 17.81 20.43
C HIS A 23 16.69 19.12 19.62
N THR A 24 16.59 19.06 18.29
CA THR A 24 16.68 20.27 17.46
C THR A 24 15.38 20.50 16.72
N GLY A 25 14.83 21.74 16.73
CA GLY A 25 13.81 22.12 15.76
C GLY A 25 12.99 23.37 16.06
N ARG A 26 12.86 24.24 15.04
CA ARG A 26 11.92 25.38 15.00
C ARG A 26 10.48 24.85 14.94
N ARG A 27 9.56 25.53 15.63
CA ARG A 27 8.13 25.20 15.62
C ARG A 27 7.54 25.69 14.29
N LEU A 28 7.10 24.78 13.42
CA LEU A 28 6.36 25.14 12.20
C LEU A 28 4.99 24.48 12.24
N LEU A 29 3.95 25.32 12.24
CA LEU A 29 2.53 24.94 12.27
C LEU A 29 2.16 23.99 13.41
N TRP A 30 2.30 22.68 13.21
CA TRP A 30 1.88 21.62 14.15
C TRP A 30 3.01 20.68 14.58
N THR A 31 4.22 20.80 14.01
CA THR A 31 5.37 19.95 14.37
C THR A 31 6.63 20.78 14.59
N ARG A 32 7.50 20.31 15.50
CA ARG A 32 8.88 20.82 15.55
C ARG A 32 9.63 20.12 14.43
N LEU A 33 10.03 20.85 13.39
CA LEU A 33 10.83 20.32 12.30
C LEU A 33 12.29 20.24 12.73
N PRO A 34 12.94 19.07 12.69
CA PRO A 34 14.37 18.95 12.91
C PRO A 34 15.18 19.79 11.92
N SER A 35 16.45 20.04 12.27
CA SER A 35 17.39 20.77 11.41
C SER A 35 17.34 20.25 9.97
N ALA A 36 17.10 21.15 9.01
CA ALA A 36 17.06 20.82 7.59
C ALA A 36 18.36 20.14 7.09
N ARG A 37 19.48 20.36 7.79
CA ARG A 37 20.77 19.71 7.48
C ARG A 37 20.80 18.22 7.82
N VAL A 38 20.00 17.77 8.77
CA VAL A 38 19.96 16.36 9.22
C VAL A 38 18.90 15.57 8.47
N ILE A 39 17.75 16.19 8.18
CA ILE A 39 16.68 15.54 7.40
C ILE A 39 16.96 15.60 5.89
N GLY A 40 17.61 16.65 5.39
CA GLY A 40 17.79 16.91 3.97
C GLY A 40 18.35 15.72 3.17
N PRO A 41 19.48 15.10 3.59
CA PRO A 41 20.04 13.95 2.87
C PRO A 41 19.08 12.75 2.82
N VAL A 42 18.34 12.51 3.91
CA VAL A 42 17.38 11.41 4.00
C VAL A 42 16.18 11.65 3.09
N LEU A 43 15.59 12.86 3.16
CA LEU A 43 14.48 13.23 2.30
C LEU A 43 14.87 13.20 0.83
N MET A 44 16.09 13.61 0.49
CA MET A 44 16.58 13.58 -0.88
C MET A 44 16.71 12.15 -1.41
N VAL A 45 17.37 11.25 -0.67
CA VAL A 45 17.48 9.84 -1.06
C VAL A 45 16.11 9.20 -1.15
N TRP A 46 15.20 9.55 -0.23
CA TRP A 46 13.84 9.05 -0.24
C TRP A 46 13.02 9.54 -1.44
N LEU A 47 13.02 10.84 -1.74
CA LEU A 47 12.34 11.41 -2.90
C LEU A 47 12.87 10.82 -4.21
N LEU A 48 14.19 10.66 -4.32
CA LEU A 48 14.81 10.02 -5.49
C LEU A 48 14.37 8.57 -5.62
N SER A 49 14.38 7.81 -4.52
CA SER A 49 13.98 6.40 -4.52
C SER A 49 12.50 6.22 -4.90
N VAL A 50 11.61 7.02 -4.29
CA VAL A 50 10.17 7.00 -4.62
C VAL A 50 9.93 7.46 -6.05
N GLY A 51 10.61 8.53 -6.49
CA GLY A 51 10.49 9.04 -7.87
C GLY A 51 10.88 7.99 -8.92
N VAL A 52 11.98 7.28 -8.72
CA VAL A 52 12.39 6.18 -9.62
C VAL A 52 11.33 5.06 -9.63
N LEU A 53 10.84 4.63 -8.47
CA LEU A 53 9.84 3.56 -8.38
C LEU A 53 8.50 3.94 -9.03
N VAL A 54 8.09 5.21 -8.93
CA VAL A 54 6.90 5.72 -9.60
C VAL A 54 7.10 5.73 -11.12
N LEU A 55 8.28 6.11 -11.60
CA LEU A 55 8.62 6.04 -13.03
C LEU A 55 8.67 4.60 -13.55
N GLU A 56 9.12 3.66 -12.71
CA GLU A 56 9.07 2.21 -12.98
C GLU A 56 7.65 1.64 -12.91
N ARG A 57 6.64 2.45 -12.56
CA ARG A 57 5.24 2.06 -12.32
C ARG A 57 5.07 0.98 -11.24
N ASP A 58 6.05 0.80 -10.36
CA ASP A 58 5.94 -0.09 -9.19
C ASP A 58 5.34 0.66 -8.00
N LEU A 59 4.05 0.97 -8.14
CA LEU A 59 3.29 1.77 -7.17
C LEU A 59 3.19 1.08 -5.82
N GLY A 60 3.00 -0.25 -5.80
CA GLY A 60 2.93 -1.03 -4.57
C GLY A 60 4.22 -0.95 -3.76
N THR A 61 5.37 -1.14 -4.41
CA THR A 61 6.67 -1.01 -3.74
C THR A 61 6.91 0.42 -3.27
N SER A 62 6.58 1.43 -4.08
CA SER A 62 6.74 2.84 -3.70
C SER A 62 5.96 3.20 -2.44
N LEU A 63 4.72 2.69 -2.30
CA LEU A 63 3.86 2.92 -1.14
C LEU A 63 4.41 2.22 0.11
N LEU A 64 4.94 1.00 -0.02
CA LEU A 64 5.58 0.30 1.10
C LEU A 64 6.81 1.05 1.62
N PHE A 65 7.67 1.56 0.73
CA PHE A 65 8.82 2.36 1.14
C PHE A 65 8.44 3.71 1.73
N PHE A 66 7.40 4.36 1.18
CA PHE A 66 6.82 5.55 1.75
C PHE A 66 6.38 5.29 3.20
N GLY A 67 5.60 4.24 3.42
CA GLY A 67 5.10 3.85 4.75
C GLY A 67 6.24 3.52 5.72
N LEU A 68 7.21 2.70 5.28
CA LEU A 68 8.40 2.37 6.07
C LEU A 68 9.16 3.63 6.49
N PHE A 69 9.34 4.58 5.57
CA PHE A 69 10.03 5.82 5.85
C PHE A 69 9.30 6.67 6.91
N VAL A 70 7.99 6.82 6.79
CA VAL A 70 7.16 7.54 7.78
C VAL A 70 7.24 6.86 9.16
N VAL A 71 7.17 5.53 9.21
CA VAL A 71 7.32 4.76 10.46
C VAL A 71 8.70 4.98 11.07
N LEU A 72 9.77 4.94 10.29
CA LEU A 72 11.13 5.18 10.78
C LEU A 72 11.28 6.61 11.31
N LEU A 73 10.72 7.62 10.63
CA LEU A 73 10.69 9.00 11.13
C LEU A 73 9.95 9.11 12.46
N TYR A 74 8.81 8.43 12.60
CA TYR A 74 8.07 8.37 13.85
C TYR A 74 8.90 7.73 14.97
N VAL A 75 9.52 6.56 14.72
CA VAL A 75 10.34 5.84 15.70
C VAL A 75 11.56 6.67 16.14
N ALA A 76 12.24 7.34 15.20
CA ALA A 76 13.41 8.14 15.49
C ALA A 76 13.07 9.41 16.29
N THR A 77 11.97 10.09 15.95
CA THR A 77 11.61 11.39 16.51
C THR A 77 10.63 11.33 17.70
N GLY A 78 9.86 10.24 17.83
CA GLY A 78 8.80 10.07 18.81
C GLY A 78 7.58 10.99 18.59
N ARG A 79 7.43 11.60 17.41
CA ARG A 79 6.39 12.63 17.15
C ARG A 79 5.31 12.10 16.21
N THR A 80 4.07 12.03 16.70
CA THR A 80 2.89 11.56 15.94
C THR A 80 2.56 12.45 14.73
N GLY A 81 2.96 13.72 14.73
CA GLY A 81 2.73 14.63 13.60
C GLY A 81 3.37 14.17 12.27
N TRP A 82 4.42 13.33 12.32
CA TRP A 82 4.98 12.71 11.11
C TRP A 82 4.04 11.66 10.50
N ILE A 83 3.31 10.91 11.33
CA ILE A 83 2.30 9.96 10.86
C ILE A 83 1.17 10.73 10.18
N ALA A 84 0.67 11.80 10.82
CA ALA A 84 -0.38 12.64 10.23
C ALA A 84 0.05 13.26 8.88
N ALA A 85 1.26 13.83 8.80
CA ALA A 85 1.80 14.36 7.54
C ALA A 85 1.97 13.26 6.49
N GLY A 86 2.45 12.08 6.89
CA GLY A 86 2.58 10.91 6.02
C GLY A 86 1.24 10.45 5.46
N LEU A 87 0.19 10.39 6.28
CA LEU A 87 -1.16 10.02 5.83
C LEU A 87 -1.72 11.03 4.83
N VAL A 88 -1.56 12.33 5.08
CA VAL A 88 -1.99 13.37 4.13
C VAL A 88 -1.25 13.25 2.80
N LEU A 89 0.07 13.08 2.84
CA LEU A 89 0.88 12.90 1.62
C LEU A 89 0.51 11.61 0.87
N ALA A 90 0.25 10.51 1.57
CA ALA A 90 -0.20 9.26 0.97
C ALA A 90 -1.56 9.42 0.29
N ALA A 91 -2.52 10.09 0.93
CA ALA A 91 -3.83 10.37 0.36
C ALA A 91 -3.73 11.24 -0.91
N LEU A 92 -2.92 12.30 -0.88
CA LEU A 92 -2.67 13.15 -2.05
C LEU A 92 -1.99 12.39 -3.18
N GLY A 93 -1.00 11.54 -2.86
CA GLY A 93 -0.31 10.70 -3.83
C GLY A 93 -1.24 9.68 -4.47
N ALA A 94 -2.06 9.00 -3.67
CA ALA A 94 -3.05 8.04 -4.15
C ALA A 94 -4.09 8.71 -5.06
N TRP A 95 -4.59 9.90 -4.66
CA TRP A 95 -5.50 10.68 -5.49
C TRP A 95 -4.87 11.09 -6.82
N ALA A 96 -3.64 11.59 -6.79
CA ALA A 96 -2.92 12.01 -8.00
C ALA A 96 -2.68 10.83 -8.95
N VAL A 97 -2.15 9.72 -8.45
CA VAL A 97 -1.87 8.52 -9.26
C VAL A 97 -3.16 7.89 -9.79
N GLY A 98 -4.20 7.76 -8.95
CA GLY A 98 -5.50 7.22 -9.33
C GLY A 98 -6.26 8.07 -10.35
N SER A 99 -5.90 9.36 -10.48
CA SER A 99 -6.49 10.26 -11.47
C SER A 99 -5.65 10.38 -12.75
N LEU A 100 -4.32 10.26 -12.66
CA LEU A 100 -3.40 10.54 -13.77
C LEU A 100 -2.94 9.29 -14.52
N GLU A 101 -2.84 8.13 -13.85
CA GLU A 101 -2.39 6.89 -14.49
C GLU A 101 -3.61 6.05 -14.94
N PRO A 102 -3.85 5.89 -16.26
CA PRO A 102 -5.06 5.23 -16.76
C PRO A 102 -5.24 3.80 -16.24
N HIS A 103 -4.13 3.07 -16.10
CA HIS A 103 -4.17 1.70 -15.60
C HIS A 103 -4.66 1.61 -14.14
N VAL A 104 -4.24 2.57 -13.29
CA VAL A 104 -4.66 2.61 -11.89
C VAL A 104 -6.10 3.11 -11.81
N HIS A 105 -6.44 4.12 -12.60
CA HIS A 105 -7.78 4.66 -12.66
C HIS A 105 -8.81 3.57 -12.98
N GLN A 106 -8.54 2.74 -14.01
CA GLN A 106 -9.42 1.63 -14.38
C GLN A 106 -9.59 0.63 -13.22
N ARG A 107 -8.50 0.30 -12.51
CA ARG A 107 -8.57 -0.59 -11.33
C ARG A 107 -9.39 0.00 -10.19
N VAL A 108 -9.32 1.31 -9.98
CA VAL A 108 -10.13 2.01 -8.97
C VAL A 108 -11.60 1.98 -9.37
N GLU A 109 -11.92 2.20 -10.64
CA GLU A 109 -13.29 2.13 -11.14
C GLU A 109 -13.87 0.72 -11.02
N ASP A 110 -13.10 -0.30 -11.44
CA ASP A 110 -13.49 -1.71 -11.28
C ASP A 110 -13.71 -2.09 -9.80
N TRP A 111 -12.97 -1.48 -8.88
CA TRP A 111 -13.14 -1.68 -7.44
C TRP A 111 -14.39 -0.98 -6.88
N LEU A 112 -14.70 0.22 -7.34
CA LEU A 112 -15.90 0.96 -6.94
C LEU A 112 -17.17 0.33 -7.51
N HIS A 113 -17.10 -0.20 -8.73
CA HIS A 113 -18.21 -0.77 -9.48
C HIS A 113 -17.93 -2.21 -9.91
N PRO A 114 -17.79 -3.16 -8.95
CA PRO A 114 -17.33 -4.52 -9.25
C PRO A 114 -18.28 -5.31 -10.16
N PHE A 115 -19.57 -4.93 -10.21
CA PHE A 115 -20.59 -5.61 -11.02
C PHE A 115 -20.92 -4.90 -12.35
N ALA A 116 -20.28 -3.77 -12.66
CA ALA A 116 -20.61 -3.00 -13.86
C ALA A 116 -20.45 -3.80 -15.17
N SER A 117 -19.48 -4.73 -15.22
CA SER A 117 -19.30 -5.65 -16.34
C SER A 117 -20.49 -6.60 -16.55
N ILE A 118 -21.15 -7.01 -15.46
CA ILE A 118 -22.37 -7.84 -15.52
C ILE A 118 -23.51 -7.00 -16.08
N ASP A 119 -23.68 -5.77 -15.58
CA ASP A 119 -24.73 -4.86 -16.02
C ASP A 119 -24.57 -4.47 -17.51
N ALA A 120 -23.33 -4.40 -17.99
CA ALA A 120 -22.99 -4.18 -19.39
C ALA A 120 -23.18 -5.42 -20.30
N GLY A 121 -23.51 -6.59 -19.73
CA GLY A 121 -23.69 -7.84 -20.47
C GLY A 121 -22.39 -8.55 -20.85
N GLU A 122 -21.24 -8.13 -20.31
CA GLU A 122 -19.92 -8.73 -20.56
C GLU A 122 -19.63 -9.91 -19.63
N GLY A 123 -20.49 -10.14 -18.63
CA GLY A 123 -20.34 -11.17 -17.61
C GLY A 123 -19.49 -10.71 -16.43
N PRO A 124 -19.26 -11.57 -15.43
CA PRO A 124 -18.59 -11.18 -14.19
C PRO A 124 -17.08 -11.07 -14.38
N GLY A 125 -16.53 -9.88 -14.13
CA GLY A 125 -15.08 -9.66 -14.03
C GLY A 125 -14.46 -10.35 -12.81
N GLN A 126 -13.12 -10.36 -12.74
CA GLN A 126 -12.37 -11.05 -11.68
C GLN A 126 -12.77 -10.62 -10.26
N LEU A 127 -13.05 -9.33 -10.04
CA LEU A 127 -13.51 -8.82 -8.75
C LEU A 127 -14.90 -9.34 -8.38
N ALA A 128 -15.88 -9.30 -9.29
CA ALA A 128 -17.21 -9.87 -9.07
C ALA A 128 -17.12 -11.38 -8.77
N GLN A 129 -16.34 -12.13 -9.54
CA GLN A 129 -16.14 -13.56 -9.32
C GLN A 129 -15.52 -13.84 -7.95
N SER A 130 -14.58 -13.01 -7.50
CA SER A 130 -13.99 -13.14 -6.16
C SER A 130 -15.01 -12.91 -5.03
N LEU A 131 -15.91 -11.94 -5.21
CA LEU A 131 -17.00 -11.68 -4.26
C LEU A 131 -18.00 -12.84 -4.22
N PHE A 132 -18.31 -13.46 -5.37
CA PHE A 132 -19.16 -14.65 -5.42
C PHE A 132 -18.51 -15.86 -4.75
N ALA A 133 -17.18 -16.05 -4.90
CA ALA A 133 -16.45 -17.10 -4.20
C ALA A 133 -16.53 -16.93 -2.67
N PHE A 134 -16.31 -15.70 -2.16
CA PHE A 134 -16.53 -15.41 -0.74
C PHE A 134 -17.96 -15.69 -0.29
N ALA A 135 -18.95 -15.30 -1.10
CA ALA A 135 -20.36 -15.57 -0.79
C ALA A 135 -20.69 -17.06 -0.76
N ALA A 136 -20.09 -17.86 -1.65
CA ALA A 136 -20.29 -19.30 -1.73
C ALA A 136 -19.71 -20.06 -0.51
N GLY A 137 -18.64 -19.55 0.08
CA GLY A 137 -18.02 -20.16 1.27
C GLY A 137 -18.87 -20.07 2.54
N GLY A 138 -19.76 -19.07 2.66
CA GLY A 138 -20.61 -18.92 3.84
C GLY A 138 -19.82 -18.93 5.15
N PHE A 139 -20.39 -19.51 6.21
CA PHE A 139 -19.78 -19.46 7.55
C PHE A 139 -18.66 -20.50 7.75
N THR A 140 -18.82 -21.69 7.15
CA THR A 140 -17.97 -22.87 7.43
C THR A 140 -17.14 -23.33 6.22
N GLY A 141 -17.32 -22.69 5.07
CA GLY A 141 -16.66 -23.05 3.83
C GLY A 141 -17.37 -24.15 3.07
N THR A 142 -16.99 -24.30 1.80
CA THR A 142 -17.39 -25.42 0.95
C THR A 142 -16.57 -26.68 1.21
N GLY A 143 -15.45 -26.55 1.95
CA GLY A 143 -14.47 -27.61 2.20
C GLY A 143 -13.20 -27.43 1.36
N LEU A 144 -12.06 -27.82 1.93
CA LEU A 144 -10.74 -27.73 1.29
C LEU A 144 -10.72 -28.48 -0.04
N GLY A 145 -10.29 -27.79 -1.11
CA GLY A 145 -10.27 -28.31 -2.47
C GLY A 145 -11.63 -28.51 -3.13
N ALA A 146 -12.73 -28.13 -2.47
CA ALA A 146 -14.09 -28.21 -3.02
C ALA A 146 -14.59 -26.86 -3.60
N GLY A 147 -13.76 -25.81 -3.56
CA GLY A 147 -14.09 -24.50 -4.11
C GLY A 147 -14.04 -24.46 -5.64
N HIS A 148 -14.82 -23.56 -6.23
CA HIS A 148 -14.89 -23.29 -7.67
C HIS A 148 -14.15 -22.00 -8.06
N SER A 149 -13.31 -21.45 -7.18
CA SER A 149 -12.50 -20.25 -7.41
C SER A 149 -11.60 -20.28 -8.65
N VAL A 150 -11.40 -21.45 -9.27
CA VAL A 150 -10.78 -21.56 -10.60
C VAL A 150 -11.52 -20.76 -11.68
N LEU A 151 -12.82 -20.48 -11.47
CA LEU A 151 -13.64 -19.65 -12.35
C LEU A 151 -13.18 -18.19 -12.40
N ILE A 152 -12.41 -17.71 -11.41
CA ILE A 152 -11.74 -16.40 -11.42
C ILE A 152 -10.63 -16.34 -12.50
N GLY A 153 -10.25 -17.50 -13.05
CA GLY A 153 -9.32 -17.64 -14.17
C GLY A 153 -7.86 -17.72 -13.73
N PHE A 154 -6.96 -17.13 -14.51
CA PHE A 154 -5.52 -17.18 -14.23
C PHE A 154 -5.14 -16.42 -12.94
N ALA A 155 -5.94 -15.44 -12.54
CA ALA A 155 -5.67 -14.58 -11.38
C ALA A 155 -5.95 -15.26 -10.02
N THR A 156 -6.66 -16.40 -10.00
CA THR A 156 -6.91 -17.21 -8.78
C THR A 156 -5.60 -17.60 -8.07
N LYS A 157 -4.52 -17.82 -8.84
CA LYS A 157 -3.24 -18.32 -8.32
C LYS A 157 -2.25 -17.23 -7.89
N SER A 158 -2.50 -15.96 -8.23
CA SER A 158 -1.62 -14.84 -7.88
C SER A 158 -2.32 -13.88 -6.91
N ASP A 159 -3.39 -13.25 -7.36
CA ASP A 159 -3.93 -12.04 -6.72
C ASP A 159 -5.23 -12.31 -5.95
N PHE A 160 -5.86 -13.47 -6.18
CA PHE A 160 -7.16 -13.85 -5.59
C PHE A 160 -7.13 -15.10 -4.71
N ILE A 161 -5.95 -15.46 -4.16
CA ILE A 161 -5.83 -16.62 -3.26
C ILE A 161 -6.76 -16.53 -2.04
N LEU A 162 -7.03 -15.32 -1.55
CA LEU A 162 -7.95 -15.10 -0.44
C LEU A 162 -9.39 -15.45 -0.80
N ALA A 163 -9.81 -15.26 -2.05
CA ALA A 163 -11.14 -15.65 -2.50
C ALA A 163 -11.30 -17.17 -2.45
N THR A 164 -10.27 -17.92 -2.90
CA THR A 164 -10.20 -19.37 -2.76
C THR A 164 -10.25 -19.82 -1.30
N ALA A 165 -9.44 -19.19 -0.43
CA ALA A 165 -9.44 -19.51 0.99
C ALA A 165 -10.80 -19.23 1.63
N GLY A 166 -11.43 -18.09 1.32
CA GLY A 166 -12.74 -17.72 1.85
C GLY A 166 -13.87 -18.61 1.33
N GLU A 167 -13.79 -19.11 0.10
CA GLU A 167 -14.73 -20.11 -0.41
C GLU A 167 -14.58 -21.45 0.32
N GLU A 168 -13.35 -21.95 0.45
CA GLU A 168 -13.10 -23.29 0.99
C GLU A 168 -13.23 -23.38 2.51
N LEU A 169 -12.83 -22.33 3.23
CA LEU A 169 -12.81 -22.27 4.70
C LEU A 169 -14.01 -21.52 5.29
N GLY A 170 -14.66 -20.66 4.51
CA GLY A 170 -15.72 -19.77 4.98
C GLY A 170 -15.22 -18.72 5.98
N LEU A 171 -16.15 -18.03 6.63
CA LEU A 171 -15.83 -16.98 7.61
C LEU A 171 -15.12 -17.49 8.88
N ALA A 172 -15.23 -18.79 9.20
CA ALA A 172 -14.69 -19.35 10.44
C ALA A 172 -13.20 -19.74 10.38
N GLY A 173 -12.62 -19.86 9.19
CA GLY A 173 -11.19 -20.17 9.01
C GLY A 173 -10.33 -18.94 8.83
#